data_AF-A0AAD7QYL5-F1
#
_entry.id   AF-A0AAD7QYL5-F1
#
_cell.length_a   1.000
_cell.length_b   1.000
_cell.length_c   1.000
_cell.angle_alpha   90.00
_cell.angle_beta   90.00
_cell.angle_gamma   90.00
#
_symmetry.space_group_name_H-M   'P 1'
#
loop_
_entity.id
_entity.type
_entity.pdbx_description
1 polymer ?
#
loop_
_entity_poly.entity_id
_entity_poly.type
_entity_poly.pdbx_seq_one_letter_code
_entity_poly.pdbx_strand_id
1 'polypeptide(L)'
;MKLYQLFLHLVLFTATALAAPHFQSTPVASITSAGALSVSFDEAGLGNTNIDYELDATGTADFACFNKAGKQPPAANKETVAITVVSQASFQPKNGRVRATITGPVPTAGSFSCPPGFQVLRLVEVTYSGIHLCDTTNDVCASPTPDPIQTTF
;
A
#
# COMPACT_ATOMS: atom_id res chain seq x y z
N MET A 1 5.66 14.65 76.23
CA MET A 1 6.27 13.35 75.88
C MET A 1 5.32 12.62 74.95
N LYS A 2 5.88 12.09 73.85
CA LYS A 2 5.28 11.28 72.78
C LYS A 2 4.62 12.03 71.62
N LEU A 3 5.37 11.90 70.53
CA LEU A 3 5.33 12.44 69.19
C LEU A 3 4.96 11.27 68.26
N TYR A 4 4.51 11.58 67.05
CA TYR A 4 4.48 10.72 65.84
C TYR A 4 3.32 9.71 65.72
N GLN A 5 2.77 9.43 64.54
CA GLN A 5 3.35 9.53 63.18
C GLN A 5 2.21 9.59 62.13
N LEU A 6 2.21 10.60 61.25
CA LEU A 6 1.33 10.69 60.08
C LEU A 6 1.99 9.94 58.92
N PHE A 7 1.43 8.81 58.49
CA PHE A 7 1.91 8.05 57.32
C PHE A 7 1.34 8.63 56.02
N LEU A 8 2.15 9.42 55.30
CA LEU A 8 1.87 9.84 53.93
C LEU A 8 2.18 8.68 52.97
N HIS A 9 1.15 8.10 52.36
CA HIS A 9 1.30 7.05 51.35
C HIS A 9 1.47 7.68 49.96
N LEU A 10 2.71 7.71 49.46
CA LEU A 10 3.02 8.10 48.09
C LEU A 10 2.65 6.96 47.13
N VAL A 11 1.55 7.12 46.39
CA VAL A 11 1.16 6.21 45.30
C VAL A 11 1.94 6.59 44.05
N LEU A 12 2.94 5.78 43.67
CA LEU A 12 3.68 5.92 42.42
C LEU A 12 2.83 5.37 41.27
N PHE A 13 2.29 6.26 40.43
CA PHE A 13 1.72 5.87 39.14
C PHE A 13 2.87 5.60 38.17
N THR A 14 3.12 4.33 37.83
CA THR A 14 3.99 3.97 36.73
C THR A 14 3.22 4.18 35.42
N ALA A 15 3.41 5.34 34.77
CA ALA A 15 2.96 5.52 33.40
C ALA A 15 3.81 4.63 32.49
N THR A 16 3.22 3.56 31.94
CA THR A 16 3.84 2.81 30.85
C THR A 16 3.84 3.72 29.62
N ALA A 17 5.00 4.24 29.24
CA ALA A 17 5.15 4.96 27.98
C ALA A 17 4.86 3.96 26.84
N LEU A 18 3.69 4.08 26.21
CA LEU A 18 3.44 3.43 24.92
C LEU A 18 4.38 4.10 23.92
N ALA A 19 5.22 3.33 23.24
CA ALA A 19 5.97 3.84 22.10
C ALA A 19 4.96 4.37 21.06
N ALA A 20 5.22 5.55 20.47
CA ALA A 20 4.31 6.10 19.47
C ALA A 20 4.32 5.26 18.18
N PRO A 21 3.19 5.17 17.45
CA PRO A 21 3.12 4.50 16.16
C PRO A 21 4.16 5.05 15.18
N HIS A 22 4.91 4.15 14.54
CA HIS A 22 5.87 4.49 13.49
C HIS A 22 6.24 3.29 12.62
N PHE A 23 6.43 3.55 11.33
CA PHE A 23 7.01 2.58 10.42
C PHE A 23 8.46 2.27 10.79
N GLN A 24 8.80 0.98 10.93
CA GLN A 24 10.12 0.48 11.31
C GLN A 24 11.18 0.71 10.23
N SER A 25 10.73 0.84 8.99
CA SER A 25 11.51 1.18 7.81
C SER A 25 10.58 1.84 6.81
N THR A 26 11.14 2.48 5.79
CA THR A 26 10.36 2.93 4.63
C THR A 26 9.58 1.73 4.06
N PRO A 27 8.25 1.83 3.89
CA PRO A 27 7.46 0.81 3.21
C PRO A 27 8.00 0.54 1.80
N VAL A 28 7.81 -0.69 1.33
CA VAL A 28 8.38 -1.15 0.06
C VAL A 28 7.27 -1.32 -0.95
N ALA A 29 7.34 -0.56 -2.05
CA ALA A 29 6.46 -0.70 -3.19
C ALA A 29 6.95 -1.79 -4.15
N SER A 30 6.02 -2.50 -4.76
CA SER A 30 6.26 -3.53 -5.78
C SER A 30 5.07 -3.60 -6.73
N ILE A 31 5.27 -4.18 -7.92
CA ILE A 31 4.19 -4.47 -8.87
C ILE A 31 4.03 -5.99 -8.95
N THR A 32 2.80 -6.46 -8.78
CA THR A 32 2.46 -7.88 -8.89
C THR A 32 2.56 -8.37 -10.35
N SER A 33 2.56 -9.69 -10.56
CA SER A 33 2.53 -10.27 -11.91
C SER A 33 1.25 -9.94 -12.71
N ALA A 34 0.21 -9.42 -12.07
CA ALA A 34 -1.00 -8.92 -12.72
C ALA A 34 -0.98 -7.40 -12.95
N GLY A 35 0.06 -6.67 -12.53
CA GLY A 35 0.15 -5.22 -12.69
C GLY A 35 -0.41 -4.38 -11.55
N ALA A 36 -0.97 -4.99 -10.50
CA ALA A 36 -1.41 -4.24 -9.32
C ALA A 36 -0.23 -3.72 -8.49
N LEU A 37 -0.34 -2.48 -7.99
CA LEU A 37 0.55 -1.93 -6.98
C LEU A 37 0.41 -2.69 -5.66
N SER A 38 1.53 -3.05 -5.03
CA SER A 38 1.55 -3.72 -3.74
C SER A 38 2.59 -3.10 -2.82
N VAL A 39 2.19 -2.70 -1.62
CA VAL A 39 3.04 -2.05 -0.63
C VAL A 39 3.14 -2.91 0.61
N SER A 40 4.36 -3.34 0.93
CA SER A 40 4.68 -4.07 2.16
C SER A 40 5.24 -3.13 3.21
N PHE A 41 4.78 -3.27 4.44
CA PHE A 41 5.17 -2.37 5.52
C PHE A 41 5.26 -3.09 6.86
N ASP A 42 5.86 -2.38 7.79
CA ASP A 42 6.10 -2.84 9.14
C ASP A 42 5.96 -1.65 10.10
N GLU A 43 4.91 -1.65 10.91
CA GLU A 43 4.62 -0.60 11.88
C GLU A 43 4.63 -1.14 13.31
N ALA A 44 5.25 -0.40 14.22
CA ALA A 44 5.29 -0.72 15.65
C ALA A 44 4.93 0.49 16.50
N GLY A 45 4.86 0.29 17.82
CA GLY A 45 4.35 1.31 18.74
C GLY A 45 2.82 1.38 18.74
N LEU A 46 2.17 0.31 18.27
CA LEU A 46 0.72 0.23 18.24
C LEU A 46 0.19 -0.31 19.57
N GLY A 47 -1.09 -0.02 19.84
CA GLY A 47 -1.85 -0.68 20.89
C GLY A 47 -2.32 -2.08 20.49
N ASN A 48 -3.48 -2.49 21.03
CA ASN A 48 -4.12 -3.77 20.71
C ASN A 48 -5.45 -3.61 19.94
N THR A 49 -5.79 -2.39 19.56
CA THR A 49 -6.97 -2.06 18.74
C THR A 49 -6.66 -2.22 17.26
N ASN A 50 -7.68 -2.50 16.44
CA ASN A 50 -7.50 -2.50 15.00
C ASN A 50 -6.96 -1.16 14.50
N ILE A 51 -6.10 -1.24 13.50
CA ILE A 51 -5.48 -0.11 12.82
C ILE A 51 -5.91 -0.15 11.36
N ASP A 52 -6.46 0.96 10.91
CA ASP A 52 -6.93 1.17 9.55
C ASP A 52 -5.85 1.87 8.73
N TYR A 53 -5.66 1.38 7.51
CA TYR A 53 -4.66 1.87 6.58
C TYR A 53 -5.30 2.23 5.25
N GLU A 54 -4.75 3.26 4.60
CA GLU A 54 -5.09 3.68 3.25
C GLU A 54 -3.83 3.73 2.39
N LEU A 55 -3.91 3.09 1.22
CA LEU A 55 -2.90 3.14 0.16
C LEU A 55 -3.45 3.94 -1.02
N ASP A 56 -2.77 5.03 -1.34
CA ASP A 56 -3.09 5.90 -2.47
C ASP A 56 -1.92 5.98 -3.46
N ALA A 57 -2.26 6.01 -4.75
CA ALA A 57 -1.30 6.32 -5.81
C ALA A 57 -2.03 6.74 -7.09
N THR A 58 -1.29 7.34 -8.01
CA THR A 58 -1.71 7.47 -9.41
C THR A 58 -0.85 6.58 -10.30
N GLY A 59 -1.35 6.22 -11.47
CA GLY A 59 -0.57 5.42 -12.39
C GLY A 59 -1.11 5.44 -13.81
N THR A 60 -0.41 4.72 -14.68
CA THR A 60 -0.80 4.46 -16.06
C THR A 60 -0.58 2.98 -16.37
N ALA A 61 -1.50 2.38 -17.13
CA ALA A 61 -1.32 1.06 -17.71
C ALA A 61 -1.40 1.14 -19.23
N ASP A 62 -0.39 0.59 -19.89
CA ASP A 62 -0.39 0.41 -21.33
C ASP A 62 -0.91 -0.99 -21.66
N PHE A 63 -1.98 -1.02 -22.44
CA PHE A 63 -2.51 -2.24 -23.02
C PHE A 63 -2.22 -2.28 -24.52
N ALA A 64 -2.00 -3.48 -25.03
CA ALA A 64 -1.88 -3.66 -26.47
C ALA A 64 -2.43 -4.99 -26.94
N CYS A 65 -2.76 -5.01 -28.23
CA CYS A 65 -3.14 -6.22 -28.91
C CYS A 65 -1.91 -6.93 -29.49
N PHE A 66 -1.88 -8.24 -29.35
CA PHE A 66 -0.83 -9.09 -29.89
C PHE A 66 -1.46 -10.11 -30.84
N ASN A 67 -0.87 -10.27 -32.03
CA ASN A 67 -1.29 -11.36 -32.91
C ASN A 67 -0.86 -12.73 -32.33
N LYS A 68 -1.33 -13.83 -32.94
CA LYS A 68 -0.97 -15.20 -32.52
C LYS A 68 0.54 -15.49 -32.49
N ALA A 69 1.34 -14.72 -33.25
CA ALA A 69 2.80 -14.84 -33.28
C ALA A 69 3.51 -13.94 -32.24
N GLY A 70 2.77 -13.30 -31.32
CA GLY A 70 3.32 -12.44 -30.28
C GLY A 70 3.85 -11.10 -30.78
N LYS A 71 3.51 -10.69 -32.01
CA LYS A 71 3.89 -9.38 -32.54
C LYS A 71 2.80 -8.35 -32.29
N GLN A 72 3.23 -7.15 -31.91
CA GLN A 72 2.38 -5.97 -31.76
C GLN A 72 2.09 -5.37 -33.16
N PRO A 73 0.82 -5.27 -33.59
CA PRO A 73 0.43 -4.54 -34.79
C PRO A 73 0.58 -3.02 -34.58
N PRO A 74 0.24 -2.15 -35.57
CA PRO A 74 0.49 -0.71 -35.51
C PRO A 74 -0.06 0.00 -34.26
N ALA A 75 0.40 1.23 -34.02
CA ALA A 75 0.11 2.05 -32.84
C ALA A 75 -1.39 2.18 -32.48
N ALA A 76 -2.29 2.11 -33.46
CA ALA A 76 -3.74 2.10 -33.23
C ALA A 76 -4.26 0.90 -32.40
N ASN A 77 -3.41 -0.10 -32.13
CA ASN A 77 -3.72 -1.27 -31.30
C ASN A 77 -3.07 -1.18 -29.90
N LYS A 78 -2.89 0.03 -29.38
CA LYS A 78 -2.42 0.31 -28.03
C LYS A 78 -3.35 1.32 -27.37
N GLU A 79 -3.53 1.19 -26.07
CA GLU A 79 -4.24 2.16 -25.26
C GLU A 79 -3.52 2.35 -23.93
N THR A 80 -3.32 3.61 -23.54
CA THR A 80 -2.84 3.98 -22.21
C THR A 80 -4.03 4.41 -21.36
N VAL A 81 -4.23 3.74 -20.23
CA VAL A 81 -5.32 4.00 -19.30
C VAL A 81 -4.75 4.61 -18.02
N ALA A 82 -5.36 5.70 -17.55
CA ALA A 82 -5.03 6.28 -16.25
C ALA A 82 -5.58 5.41 -15.10
N ILE A 83 -4.79 5.27 -14.04
CA ILE A 83 -5.14 4.49 -12.84
C ILE A 83 -5.17 5.43 -11.64
N THR A 84 -6.19 5.27 -10.81
CA THR A 84 -6.20 5.76 -9.44
C THR A 84 -6.22 4.56 -8.51
N VAL A 85 -5.26 4.50 -7.60
CA VAL A 85 -5.22 3.51 -6.53
C VAL A 85 -5.76 4.19 -5.28
N VAL A 86 -6.81 3.60 -4.71
CA VAL A 86 -7.27 3.84 -3.34
C VAL A 86 -7.60 2.48 -2.78
N SER A 87 -6.93 2.06 -1.71
CA SER A 87 -7.13 0.74 -1.12
C SER A 87 -7.02 0.80 0.39
N GLN A 88 -8.07 0.32 1.05
CA GLN A 88 -8.19 0.35 2.49
C GLN A 88 -8.04 -1.06 3.07
N ALA A 89 -7.36 -1.16 4.21
CA ALA A 89 -7.24 -2.42 4.93
C ALA A 89 -7.20 -2.16 6.44
N SER A 90 -7.73 -3.10 7.22
CA SER A 90 -7.72 -3.05 8.68
C SER A 90 -6.98 -4.26 9.23
N PHE A 91 -6.03 -4.04 10.13
CA PHE A 91 -5.24 -5.10 10.75
C PHE A 91 -5.28 -4.98 12.27
N GLN A 92 -5.45 -6.12 12.95
CA GLN A 92 -5.25 -6.19 14.39
C GLN A 92 -3.75 -6.33 14.70
N PRO A 93 -3.15 -5.43 15.49
CA PRO A 93 -1.76 -5.54 15.88
C PRO A 93 -1.49 -6.81 16.69
N LYS A 94 -0.32 -7.41 16.48
CA LYS A 94 0.19 -8.53 17.27
C LYS A 94 1.42 -8.05 18.03
N ASN A 95 1.29 -7.94 19.35
CA ASN A 95 2.31 -7.39 20.25
C ASN A 95 2.67 -5.93 19.88
N GLY A 96 1.65 -5.09 19.66
CA GLY A 96 1.82 -3.67 19.32
C GLY A 96 2.44 -3.42 17.96
N ARG A 97 2.17 -4.32 16.99
CA ARG A 97 2.87 -4.35 15.71
C ARG A 97 2.02 -4.91 14.56
N VAL A 98 2.11 -4.30 13.38
CA VAL A 98 1.51 -4.78 12.14
C VAL A 98 2.62 -5.02 11.11
N ARG A 99 2.66 -6.22 10.55
CA ARG A 99 3.46 -6.58 9.37
C ARG A 99 2.51 -7.05 8.31
N ALA A 100 2.32 -6.27 7.26
CA ALA A 100 1.32 -6.55 6.26
C ALA A 100 1.71 -6.02 4.88
N THR A 101 0.90 -6.42 3.91
CA THR A 101 0.97 -5.95 2.54
C THR A 101 -0.42 -5.53 2.12
N ILE A 102 -0.55 -4.32 1.57
CA ILE A 102 -1.79 -3.85 0.93
C ILE A 102 -1.55 -3.85 -0.57
N THR A 103 -2.50 -4.43 -1.31
CA THR A 103 -2.43 -4.52 -2.77
C THR A 103 -3.63 -3.80 -3.37
N GLY A 104 -3.36 -2.89 -4.29
CA GLY A 104 -4.35 -2.14 -5.03
C GLY A 104 -5.10 -2.98 -6.08
N PRO A 105 -6.05 -2.37 -6.80
CA PRO A 105 -6.74 -3.04 -7.89
C PRO A 105 -5.78 -3.36 -9.04
N VAL A 106 -6.08 -4.44 -9.76
CA VAL A 106 -5.41 -4.77 -11.03
C VAL A 106 -5.88 -3.79 -12.11
N PRO A 107 -4.97 -3.18 -12.89
CA PRO A 107 -5.36 -2.31 -14.00
C PRO A 107 -6.26 -3.02 -15.01
N THR A 108 -7.23 -2.31 -15.56
CA THR A 108 -8.11 -2.82 -16.61
C THR A 108 -8.04 -1.93 -17.83
N ALA A 109 -8.23 -2.52 -19.01
CA ALA A 109 -8.23 -1.77 -20.26
C ALA A 109 -9.54 -1.00 -20.52
N GLY A 110 -10.49 -1.02 -19.57
CA GLY A 110 -11.81 -0.43 -19.74
C GLY A 110 -12.54 -0.98 -20.97
N SER A 111 -12.93 -0.10 -21.89
CA SER A 111 -13.60 -0.45 -23.14
C SER A 111 -12.65 -0.87 -24.27
N PHE A 112 -11.34 -0.75 -24.08
CA PHE A 112 -10.37 -1.15 -25.09
C PHE A 112 -10.47 -2.65 -25.37
N SER A 113 -10.56 -3.00 -26.64
CA SER A 113 -10.62 -4.40 -27.05
C SER A 113 -9.90 -4.60 -28.39
N CYS A 114 -9.36 -5.79 -28.56
CA CYS A 114 -8.68 -6.15 -29.79
C CYS A 114 -9.68 -6.59 -30.85
N PRO A 115 -9.40 -6.34 -32.15
CA PRO A 115 -10.21 -6.86 -33.23
C PRO A 115 -10.45 -8.37 -33.09
N PRO A 116 -11.69 -8.84 -33.29
CA PRO A 116 -12.02 -10.24 -33.09
C PRO A 116 -11.26 -11.16 -34.04
N GLY A 117 -10.96 -12.37 -33.59
CA GLY A 117 -10.50 -13.49 -34.41
C GLY A 117 -8.99 -13.79 -34.38
N PHE A 118 -8.12 -12.80 -34.18
CA PHE A 118 -6.67 -13.02 -34.37
C PHE A 118 -5.72 -12.28 -33.42
N GLN A 119 -6.26 -11.47 -32.51
CA GLN A 119 -5.45 -10.70 -31.58
C GLN A 119 -5.89 -10.92 -30.13
N VAL A 120 -4.95 -10.83 -29.20
CA VAL A 120 -5.16 -10.99 -27.76
C VAL A 120 -4.73 -9.69 -27.07
N LEU A 121 -5.62 -9.16 -26.24
CA LEU A 121 -5.34 -8.01 -25.39
C LEU A 121 -4.39 -8.41 -24.26
N ARG A 122 -3.34 -7.62 -24.04
CA ARG A 122 -2.39 -7.82 -22.94
C ARG A 122 -2.05 -6.49 -22.29
N LEU A 123 -1.83 -6.55 -20.98
CA LEU A 123 -1.08 -5.52 -20.28
C LEU A 123 0.38 -5.59 -20.75
N VAL A 124 0.96 -4.45 -21.07
CA VAL A 124 2.33 -4.34 -21.59
C VAL A 124 3.21 -3.65 -20.57
N GLU A 125 2.70 -2.61 -19.92
CA GLU A 125 3.46 -1.83 -18.96
C GLU A 125 2.52 -1.21 -17.93
N VAL A 126 3.01 -1.09 -16.70
CA VAL A 126 2.36 -0.29 -15.67
C VAL A 126 3.39 0.58 -14.99
N THR A 127 3.00 1.82 -14.72
CA THR A 127 3.76 2.77 -13.91
C THR A 127 2.86 3.30 -12.80
N TYR A 128 3.38 3.38 -11.58
CA TYR A 128 2.74 4.06 -10.45
C TYR A 128 3.66 5.16 -9.91
N SER A 129 3.05 6.24 -9.44
CA SER A 129 3.74 7.39 -8.87
C SER A 129 2.92 8.08 -7.79
N GLY A 130 3.60 8.80 -6.88
CA GLY A 130 2.96 9.50 -5.78
C GLY A 130 2.32 8.51 -4.82
N ILE A 131 3.10 7.50 -4.42
CA ILE A 131 2.63 6.41 -3.58
C ILE A 131 2.63 6.89 -2.14
N HIS A 132 1.48 6.75 -1.47
CA HIS A 132 1.29 7.14 -0.09
C HIS A 132 0.62 5.99 0.67
N LEU A 133 1.20 5.62 1.83
CA LEU A 133 0.61 4.70 2.78
C LEU A 133 0.39 5.44 4.10
N CYS A 134 -0.84 5.47 4.57
CA CYS A 134 -1.21 6.10 5.84
C CYS A 134 -1.88 5.10 6.76
N ASP A 135 -1.40 5.00 8.00
CA ASP A 135 -2.22 4.61 9.15
C ASP A 135 -3.17 5.78 9.44
N THR A 136 -4.45 5.59 9.14
CA THR A 136 -5.50 6.61 9.32
C THR A 136 -6.11 6.58 10.72
N THR A 137 -5.74 5.60 11.55
CA THR A 137 -6.14 5.54 12.97
C THR A 137 -5.25 6.44 13.82
N ASN A 138 -3.97 6.54 13.48
CA ASN A 138 -2.98 7.29 14.25
C ASN A 138 -2.36 8.48 13.48
N ASP A 139 -2.84 8.77 12.27
CA ASP A 139 -2.35 9.85 11.39
C ASP A 139 -0.84 9.74 11.08
N VAL A 140 -0.36 8.51 10.86
CA VAL A 140 1.05 8.23 10.52
C VAL A 140 1.16 7.82 9.06
N CYS A 141 1.84 8.63 8.27
CA CYS A 141 2.02 8.38 6.84
C CYS A 141 3.49 8.19 6.46
N ALA A 142 3.70 7.42 5.40
CA ALA A 142 4.99 7.29 4.73
C ALA A 142 4.81 7.25 3.21
N SER A 143 5.86 7.65 2.50
CA SER A 143 5.98 7.46 1.05
C SER A 143 6.76 6.17 0.79
N PRO A 144 6.11 5.09 0.31
CA PRO A 144 6.79 3.85 -0.02
C PRO A 144 7.85 4.04 -1.11
N THR A 145 8.83 3.14 -1.15
CA THR A 145 9.91 3.17 -2.16
C THR A 145 10.05 1.83 -2.87
N PRO A 146 10.39 1.81 -4.17
CA PRO A 146 10.65 2.96 -5.04
C PRO A 146 9.36 3.71 -5.44
N ASP A 147 9.49 5.01 -5.67
CA ASP A 147 8.47 5.90 -6.25
C ASP A 147 9.17 6.91 -7.20
N PRO A 148 8.88 6.90 -8.51
CA PRO A 148 7.94 6.02 -9.20
C PRO A 148 8.42 4.57 -9.30
N ILE A 149 7.50 3.66 -9.58
CA ILE A 149 7.77 2.24 -9.88
C ILE A 149 7.11 1.83 -11.20
N GLN A 150 7.81 1.02 -11.99
CA GLN A 150 7.35 0.57 -13.31
C GLN A 150 7.69 -0.91 -13.54
N THR A 151 6.87 -1.59 -14.33
CA THR A 151 7.13 -2.97 -14.77
C THR A 151 6.54 -3.19 -16.16
N THR A 152 7.32 -3.85 -17.02
CA THR A 152 6.90 -4.32 -18.35
C THR A 152 6.62 -5.83 -18.30
N PHE A 153 5.61 -6.30 -19.05
CA PHE A 153 5.08 -7.66 -19.05
C PHE A 153 5.34 -8.44 -20.36
#